data_AF-A0A7Z9WYL1-F1
#
_entry.id   AF-A0A7Z9WYL1-F1
#
_cell.length_a   1.000
_cell.length_b   1.000
_cell.length_c   1.000
_cell.angle_alpha   90.00
_cell.angle_beta   90.00
_cell.angle_gamma   90.00
#
_symmetry.space_group_name_H-M   'P 1'
#
loop_
_entity.id
_entity.type
_entity.pdbx_description
1 polymer ?
#
loop_
_entity_poly.entity_id
_entity_poly.type
_entity_poly.pdbx_seq_one_letter_code
_entity_poly.pdbx_strand_id
1 'polypeptide(L)'
;MEEVPCVHCGTFFVRRNKKQNYSPLPDCQKARKAAWQRHQLRTNPEYRENQKISNRKWQRNNPDYWKQYRRNNPDKATRNRALQRLRNTRRAPPDKESPKRNIAKMDATKRRAHGLSGQYWLIPLIAKMDVRKIYIHAIPDG
;
A
#
# COMPACT_ATOMS: atom_id res chain seq x y z
N MET A 1 -20.23 33.58 20.63
CA MET A 1 -19.64 32.81 19.52
C MET A 1 -19.32 31.44 20.09
N GLU A 2 -20.02 30.39 19.65
CA GLU A 2 -19.95 29.08 20.31
C GLU A 2 -18.65 28.36 19.94
N GLU A 3 -17.82 28.11 20.94
CA GLU A 3 -16.60 27.32 20.80
C GLU A 3 -16.96 25.83 20.82
N VAL A 4 -16.44 25.09 19.83
CA VAL A 4 -16.71 23.66 19.70
C VAL A 4 -15.39 22.88 19.67
N PRO A 5 -15.33 21.68 20.25
CA PRO A 5 -14.11 20.87 20.21
C PRO A 5 -13.87 20.33 18.80
N CYS A 6 -12.61 20.37 18.34
CA CYS A 6 -12.23 19.77 17.07
C CYS A 6 -12.23 18.23 17.16
N VAL A 7 -12.91 17.58 16.22
CA VAL A 7 -12.97 16.10 16.12
C VAL A 7 -11.58 15.45 15.96
N HIS A 8 -10.59 16.16 15.42
CA HIS A 8 -9.24 15.61 15.22
C HIS A 8 -8.30 15.84 16.41
N CYS A 9 -8.21 17.08 16.91
CA CYS A 9 -7.19 17.47 17.90
C CYS A 9 -7.76 17.74 19.29
N GLY A 10 -9.08 17.78 19.45
CA GLY A 10 -9.74 18.11 20.72
C GLY A 10 -9.72 19.60 21.08
N THR A 11 -8.86 20.42 20.47
CA THR A 11 -8.78 21.85 20.74
C THR A 11 -10.09 22.55 20.39
N PHE A 12 -10.57 23.38 21.31
CA PHE A 12 -11.74 24.24 21.09
C PHE A 12 -11.43 25.31 20.05
N PHE A 13 -12.39 25.56 19.16
CA PHE A 13 -12.26 26.60 18.15
C PHE A 13 -13.63 27.19 17.83
N VAL A 14 -13.61 28.41 17.33
CA VAL A 14 -14.80 29.07 16.80
C VAL A 14 -15.14 28.48 15.43
N ARG A 15 -16.32 27.88 15.30
CA ARG A 15 -16.84 27.41 14.01
C ARG A 15 -17.28 28.60 13.15
N ARG A 16 -16.87 28.60 11.86
CA ARG A 16 -17.33 29.58 10.85
C ARG A 16 -18.73 29.25 10.34
N ASN A 17 -19.15 27.99 10.40
CA ASN A 17 -20.49 27.55 10.03
C ASN A 17 -20.93 26.38 10.92
N LYS A 18 -22.25 26.14 10.98
CA LYS A 18 -22.85 25.11 11.86
C LYS A 18 -22.30 23.69 11.61
N LYS A 19 -21.84 23.39 10.38
CA LYS A 19 -21.35 22.07 9.96
C LYS A 19 -19.84 21.89 10.18
N GLN A 20 -19.11 22.94 10.59
CA GLN A 20 -17.66 22.87 10.78
C GLN A 20 -17.33 22.19 12.12
N ASN A 21 -16.80 20.98 12.04
CA ASN A 21 -16.38 20.15 13.18
C ASN A 21 -14.86 19.90 13.25
N TYR A 22 -14.10 20.48 12.32
CA TYR A 22 -12.63 20.48 12.35
C TYR A 22 -12.12 21.93 12.44
N SER A 23 -11.11 22.14 13.28
CA SER A 23 -10.42 23.42 13.39
C SER A 23 -9.75 23.80 12.07
N PRO A 24 -9.48 25.09 11.83
CA PRO A 24 -8.84 25.55 10.59
C PRO A 24 -7.38 25.12 10.46
N LEU A 25 -6.79 24.48 11.48
CA LEU A 25 -5.41 24.02 11.46
C LEU A 25 -5.16 23.04 10.30
N PRO A 26 -4.00 23.14 9.60
CA PRO A 26 -3.73 22.33 8.41
C PRO A 26 -3.85 20.82 8.66
N ASP A 27 -3.38 20.33 9.80
CA ASP A 27 -3.41 18.90 10.11
C ASP A 27 -4.83 18.39 10.40
N CYS A 28 -5.67 19.20 11.06
CA CYS A 28 -7.08 18.90 11.25
C CYS A 28 -7.85 18.90 9.92
N GLN A 29 -7.50 19.79 9.00
CA GLN A 29 -8.10 19.79 7.66
C GLN A 29 -7.64 18.60 6.81
N LYS A 30 -6.38 18.16 6.91
CA LYS A 30 -5.92 16.91 6.29
C LYS A 30 -6.69 15.71 6.84
N ALA A 31 -6.87 15.65 8.15
CA ALA A 31 -7.63 14.58 8.80
C ALA A 31 -9.11 14.57 8.38
N ARG A 32 -9.75 15.74 8.26
CA ARG A 32 -11.11 15.87 7.73
C ARG A 32 -11.24 15.26 6.34
N LYS A 33 -10.35 15.66 5.41
CA LYS A 33 -10.35 15.15 4.03
C LYS A 33 -10.12 13.63 4.01
N ALA A 34 -9.20 13.12 4.83
CA ALA A 34 -8.95 11.68 4.95
C ALA A 34 -10.15 10.91 5.52
N ALA A 35 -10.85 11.45 6.52
CA ALA A 35 -12.06 10.85 7.08
C ALA A 35 -13.18 10.79 6.04
N TRP A 36 -13.40 11.88 5.31
CA TRP A 36 -14.37 11.92 4.21
C TRP A 36 -14.03 10.91 3.12
N GLN A 37 -12.76 10.84 2.70
CA GLN A 37 -12.32 9.89 1.67
C GLN A 37 -12.54 8.43 2.12
N ARG A 38 -12.19 8.09 3.37
CA ARG A 38 -12.46 6.75 3.93
C ARG A 38 -13.95 6.43 3.94
N HIS A 39 -14.79 7.40 4.28
CA HIS A 39 -16.24 7.25 4.23
C HIS A 39 -16.71 6.95 2.80
N GLN A 40 -16.33 7.79 1.83
CA GLN A 40 -16.70 7.59 0.42
C GLN A 40 -16.24 6.25 -0.13
N LEU A 41 -15.02 5.82 0.17
CA LEU A 41 -14.51 4.51 -0.24
C LEU A 41 -15.30 3.33 0.33
N ARG A 42 -15.89 3.51 1.52
CA ARG A 42 -16.69 2.48 2.20
C ARG A 42 -18.14 2.47 1.70
N THR A 43 -18.74 3.63 1.49
CA THR A 43 -20.19 3.75 1.23
C THR A 43 -20.54 3.91 -0.25
N ASN A 44 -19.64 4.45 -1.07
CA ASN A 44 -19.90 4.76 -2.46
C ASN A 44 -19.11 3.81 -3.40
N PRO A 45 -19.76 2.78 -3.96
CA PRO A 45 -19.08 1.80 -4.83
C PRO A 45 -18.60 2.42 -6.15
N GLU A 46 -19.33 3.37 -6.72
CA GLU A 46 -18.93 4.07 -7.95
C GLU A 46 -17.67 4.92 -7.73
N TYR A 47 -17.62 5.63 -6.61
CA TYR A 47 -16.45 6.42 -6.23
C TYR A 47 -15.20 5.52 -6.11
N ARG A 48 -15.36 4.34 -5.49
CA ARG A 48 -14.29 3.36 -5.33
C ARG A 48 -13.79 2.84 -6.69
N GLU A 49 -14.69 2.49 -7.60
CA GLU A 49 -14.30 1.97 -8.92
C GLU A 49 -13.65 3.06 -9.78
N ASN A 50 -14.21 4.27 -9.80
CA ASN A 50 -13.63 5.40 -10.50
C ASN A 50 -12.22 5.73 -9.99
N GLN A 51 -12.00 5.66 -8.67
CA GLN A 51 -10.66 5.84 -8.10
C GLN A 51 -9.69 4.75 -8.56
N LYS A 52 -10.14 3.49 -8.63
CA LYS A 52 -9.33 2.36 -9.11
C LYS A 52 -8.96 2.50 -10.58
N ILE A 53 -9.92 2.85 -11.44
CA ILE A 53 -9.69 3.07 -12.89
C ILE A 53 -8.71 4.23 -13.09
N SER A 54 -8.92 5.34 -12.39
CA SER A 54 -8.05 6.52 -12.48
C SER A 54 -6.61 6.19 -12.05
N ASN A 55 -6.44 5.47 -10.92
CA ASN A 55 -5.13 5.01 -10.47
C ASN A 55 -4.47 4.09 -11.49
N ARG A 56 -5.20 3.14 -12.09
CA ARG A 56 -4.67 2.24 -13.12
C ARG A 56 -4.24 3.01 -14.37
N LYS A 57 -5.05 3.96 -14.83
CA LYS A 57 -4.72 4.83 -15.98
C LYS A 57 -3.47 5.66 -15.69
N TRP A 58 -3.39 6.25 -14.51
CA TRP A 58 -2.23 7.04 -14.11
C TRP A 58 -0.96 6.19 -14.04
N GLN A 59 -1.01 4.99 -13.45
CA GLN A 59 0.13 4.08 -13.39
C GLN A 59 0.58 3.64 -14.79
N ARG A 60 -0.35 3.33 -15.70
CA ARG A 60 -0.05 2.97 -17.09
C ARG A 60 0.68 4.10 -17.81
N ASN A 61 0.27 5.35 -17.57
CA ASN A 61 0.87 6.53 -18.18
C ASN A 61 2.19 6.94 -17.50
N ASN A 62 2.47 6.45 -16.29
CA ASN A 62 3.62 6.86 -15.47
C ASN A 62 4.39 5.65 -14.89
N PRO A 63 4.86 4.71 -15.73
CA PRO A 63 5.38 3.41 -15.27
C PRO A 63 6.64 3.52 -14.40
N ASP A 64 7.50 4.51 -14.66
CA ASP A 64 8.77 4.69 -13.93
C ASP A 64 8.70 5.76 -12.82
N TYR A 65 7.55 6.40 -12.63
CA TYR A 65 7.41 7.53 -11.71
C TYR A 65 7.87 7.19 -10.31
N TRP A 66 7.41 6.09 -9.72
CA TRP A 66 7.79 5.74 -8.36
C TRP A 66 9.27 5.42 -8.20
N LYS A 67 9.92 4.90 -9.26
CA LYS A 67 11.35 4.64 -9.27
C LYS A 67 12.13 5.95 -9.27
N GLN A 68 11.74 6.89 -10.13
CA GLN A 68 12.34 8.22 -10.20
C GLN A 68 12.09 9.02 -8.92
N TYR A 69 10.86 9.05 -8.43
CA TYR A 69 10.49 9.72 -7.18
C TYR A 69 11.38 9.28 -6.00
N ARG A 70 11.60 7.97 -5.85
CA ARG A 70 12.47 7.43 -4.78
C ARG A 70 13.94 7.77 -4.97
N ARG A 71 14.43 7.84 -6.21
CA ARG A 71 15.81 8.30 -6.51
C ARG A 71 15.98 9.78 -6.13
N ASN A 72 14.99 10.61 -6.45
CA ASN A 72 15.02 12.04 -6.20
C ASN A 72 14.71 12.41 -4.74
N ASN A 73 14.16 11.48 -3.94
CA ASN A 73 13.80 11.69 -2.54
C ASN A 73 14.38 10.58 -1.65
N PRO A 74 15.72 10.45 -1.55
CA PRO A 74 16.38 9.34 -0.87
C PRO A 74 16.03 9.30 0.63
N ASP A 75 15.98 10.45 1.30
CA ASP A 75 15.71 10.53 2.75
C ASP A 75 14.30 10.06 3.08
N LYS A 76 13.30 10.52 2.31
CA LYS A 76 11.91 10.06 2.43
C LYS A 76 11.81 8.56 2.16
N ALA A 77 12.49 8.07 1.13
CA ALA A 77 12.48 6.65 0.80
C ALA A 77 13.07 5.80 1.94
N THR A 78 14.18 6.25 2.55
CA THR A 78 14.83 5.57 3.67
C THR A 78 13.99 5.59 4.93
N ARG A 79 13.46 6.76 5.33
CA ARG A 79 12.52 6.88 6.45
C ARG A 79 11.30 5.96 6.27
N ASN A 80 10.68 5.98 5.10
CA ASN A 80 9.50 5.15 4.81
C ASN A 80 9.82 3.65 4.87
N ARG A 81 11.01 3.23 4.39
CA ARG A 81 11.49 1.84 4.52
C ARG A 81 11.67 1.44 5.98
N ALA A 82 12.29 2.28 6.81
CA ALA A 82 12.48 2.01 8.24
C ALA A 82 11.12 1.88 8.96
N LEU A 83 10.19 2.81 8.74
CA LEU A 83 8.84 2.76 9.32
C LEU A 83 8.04 1.55 8.84
N GLN A 84 8.24 1.09 7.61
CA GLN A 84 7.64 -0.14 7.12
C GLN A 84 8.17 -1.37 7.87
N ARG A 85 9.48 -1.45 8.14
CA ARG A 85 10.06 -2.54 8.94
C ARG A 85 9.48 -2.60 10.35
N LEU A 86 9.38 -1.45 11.02
CA LEU A 86 8.77 -1.36 12.36
C LEU A 86 7.31 -1.84 12.34
N ARG A 87 6.50 -1.38 11.36
CA ARG A 87 5.11 -1.81 11.22
C ARG A 87 4.99 -3.32 10.94
N ASN A 88 5.87 -3.87 10.11
CA ASN A 88 5.87 -5.30 9.81
C ASN A 88 6.22 -6.13 11.04
N THR A 89 7.21 -5.68 11.81
CA THR A 89 7.64 -6.33 13.06
C THR A 89 6.50 -6.35 14.08
N ARG A 90 5.83 -5.20 14.30
CA ARG A 90 4.66 -5.12 15.19
C ARG A 90 3.49 -6.01 14.81
N ARG A 91 3.38 -6.36 13.53
CA ARG A 91 2.31 -7.22 13.01
C ARG A 91 2.68 -8.70 13.09
N ALA A 92 3.95 -9.06 13.29
CA ALA A 92 4.38 -10.45 13.36
C ALA A 92 3.79 -11.14 14.60
N PRO A 93 3.31 -12.40 14.50
CA PRO A 93 2.89 -13.15 15.66
C PRO A 93 4.12 -13.53 16.50
N PRO A 94 4.00 -13.63 17.84
CA PRO A 94 5.13 -13.86 18.74
C PRO A 94 5.83 -15.23 18.54
N ASP A 95 5.16 -16.20 17.93
CA ASP A 95 5.51 -17.62 18.07
C ASP A 95 6.05 -18.32 16.81
N LYS A 96 6.41 -17.56 15.77
CA LYS A 96 7.06 -18.15 14.58
C LYS A 96 8.18 -17.25 14.12
N GLU A 97 9.38 -17.82 13.94
CA GLU A 97 10.44 -17.26 13.11
C GLU A 97 9.79 -16.74 11.82
N SER A 98 9.63 -15.43 11.76
CA SER A 98 8.59 -14.86 10.92
C SER A 98 9.01 -14.98 9.47
N PRO A 99 8.24 -15.68 8.61
CA PRO A 99 8.44 -15.50 7.18
C PRO A 99 8.10 -14.02 6.94
N LYS A 100 9.10 -13.25 6.51
CA LYS A 100 8.97 -11.84 6.11
C LYS A 100 7.60 -11.67 5.46
N ARG A 101 6.64 -11.05 6.14
CA ARG A 101 5.26 -10.93 5.63
C ARG A 101 5.37 -10.21 4.29
N ASN A 102 5.26 -10.97 3.21
CA ASN A 102 5.39 -10.44 1.87
C ASN A 102 4.22 -9.49 1.68
N ILE A 103 4.50 -8.19 1.72
CA ILE A 103 3.52 -7.20 1.31
C ILE A 103 3.34 -7.46 -0.19
N ALA A 104 2.19 -8.02 -0.55
CA ALA A 104 1.83 -8.20 -1.95
C ALA A 104 1.95 -6.83 -2.62
N LYS A 105 2.89 -6.72 -3.56
CA LYS A 105 2.94 -5.57 -4.45
C LYS A 105 1.82 -5.76 -5.45
N MET A 106 0.87 -4.83 -5.46
CA MET A 106 -0.24 -4.81 -6.42
C MET A 106 0.20 -4.33 -7.80
N ASP A 107 1.39 -3.72 -7.90
CA ASP A 107 1.94 -3.26 -9.17
C ASP A 107 2.46 -4.45 -9.97
N ALA A 108 2.21 -4.45 -11.28
CA ALA A 108 2.75 -5.44 -12.19
C ALA A 108 4.28 -5.37 -12.16
N THR A 109 4.93 -6.33 -11.50
CA THR A 109 6.29 -6.70 -11.85
C THR A 109 6.27 -6.98 -13.35
N LYS A 110 7.08 -6.23 -14.13
CA LYS A 110 7.32 -6.55 -15.54
C LYS A 110 7.55 -8.06 -15.59
N ARG A 111 6.73 -8.80 -16.35
CA ARG A 111 6.99 -10.22 -16.60
C ARG A 111 8.46 -10.30 -16.95
N ARG A 112 9.25 -11.03 -16.16
CA ARG A 112 10.62 -11.30 -16.57
C ARG A 112 10.48 -12.06 -17.88
N ALA A 113 10.95 -11.46 -18.98
CA ALA A 113 10.95 -12.08 -20.30
C ALA A 113 11.83 -13.34 -20.35
N HIS A 114 12.60 -13.60 -19.28
CA HIS A 114 13.20 -14.89 -19.04
C HIS A 114 12.11 -15.84 -18.55
N GLY A 115 11.44 -16.47 -19.51
CA GLY A 115 10.56 -17.60 -19.26
C GLY A 115 11.28 -18.57 -18.33
N LEU A 116 10.58 -19.05 -17.31
CA LEU A 116 11.07 -20.08 -16.39
C LEU A 116 11.19 -21.44 -17.10
N SER A 117 11.57 -21.45 -18.37
CA SER A 117 11.75 -22.66 -19.16
C SER A 117 13.07 -23.33 -18.78
N GLY A 118 13.02 -24.55 -18.25
CA GLY A 118 14.23 -25.29 -17.88
C GLY A 118 14.02 -26.34 -16.81
N GLN A 119 15.11 -26.97 -16.40
CA GLN A 119 15.14 -28.01 -15.37
C GLN A 119 15.25 -27.39 -13.98
N TYR A 120 14.38 -27.81 -13.06
CA TYR A 120 14.36 -27.37 -11.67
C TYR A 120 14.28 -28.58 -10.73
N TRP A 121 14.79 -28.40 -9.52
CA TRP A 121 14.68 -29.36 -8.42
C TRP A 121 13.68 -28.85 -7.40
N LEU A 122 12.64 -29.63 -7.12
CA LEU A 122 11.64 -29.33 -6.11
C LEU A 122 12.11 -29.90 -4.77
N ILE A 123 12.53 -29.01 -3.87
CA ILE A 123 13.02 -29.35 -2.53
C ILE A 123 11.88 -29.12 -1.53
N PRO A 124 11.29 -30.16 -0.93
CA PRO A 124 10.25 -30.02 0.07
C PRO A 124 10.85 -29.47 1.38
N LEU A 125 10.35 -28.32 1.83
CA LEU A 125 10.86 -27.63 3.03
C LEU A 125 10.20 -28.09 4.35
N ILE A 126 9.08 -28.82 4.26
CA ILE A 126 8.21 -29.11 5.42
C ILE A 126 8.07 -30.62 5.69
N ALA A 127 8.40 -31.49 4.73
CA ALA A 127 8.31 -32.95 4.88
C ALA A 127 9.56 -33.64 4.33
N LYS A 128 9.94 -34.79 4.92
CA LYS A 128 11.03 -35.67 4.46
C LYS A 128 10.63 -36.43 3.18
N MET A 129 10.45 -35.70 2.09
CA MET A 129 10.26 -36.30 0.77
C MET A 129 11.52 -36.09 -0.08
N ASP A 130 11.81 -37.03 -0.96
CA ASP A 130 12.95 -36.94 -1.88
C ASP A 130 12.79 -35.75 -2.85
N VAL A 131 13.93 -35.19 -3.23
CA VAL A 131 13.98 -34.08 -4.20
C VAL A 131 13.48 -34.59 -5.55
N ARG A 132 12.51 -33.89 -6.14
CA ARG A 132 11.96 -34.24 -7.46
C ARG A 132 12.49 -33.33 -8.54
N LYS A 133 12.98 -33.91 -9.63
CA LYS A 133 13.36 -33.17 -10.83
C LYS A 133 12.10 -32.86 -11.65
N ILE A 134 11.89 -31.58 -11.97
CA ILE A 134 10.77 -31.12 -12.80
C ILE A 134 11.29 -30.27 -13.95
N TYR A 135 10.57 -30.27 -15.06
CA TYR A 135 10.82 -29.39 -16.19
C TYR A 135 9.66 -28.40 -16.30
N ILE A 136 9.97 -27.10 -16.30
CA ILE A 136 8.98 -26.05 -16.50
C ILE A 136 9.12 -25.57 -17.94
N HIS A 137 8.01 -25.45 -18.68
CA HIS A 137 7.97 -24.83 -20.01
C HIS A 137 7.13 -23.56 -19.92
N ALA A 138 7.74 -22.39 -20.17
CA ALA A 138 7.01 -21.15 -20.32
C ALA A 138 6.47 -21.06 -21.76
N ILE A 139 5.15 -20.99 -21.90
CA ILE A 139 4.49 -20.72 -23.17
C ILE A 139 4.49 -19.20 -23.38
N PRO A 140 5.03 -18.66 -24.48
CA PRO A 140 4.95 -17.24 -24.77
C PRO A 140 3.48 -16.83 -24.93
N ASP A 141 3.11 -15.66 -24.40
CA ASP A 141 1.83 -15.05 -24.77
C ASP A 141 1.99 -14.53 -26.21
N GLY A 142 1.15 -15.01 -27.13
CA GLY A 142 1.03 -14.47 -28.49
C GLY A 142 0.45 -13.06 -28.52
#